data_AF-A0A960GKN2-F1
#
_entry.id   AF-A0A960GKN2-F1
#
_cell.length_a   1.000
_cell.length_b   1.000
_cell.length_c   1.000
_cell.angle_alpha   90.00
_cell.angle_beta   90.00
_cell.angle_gamma   90.00
#
_symmetry.space_group_name_H-M   'P 1'
#
loop_
_entity.id
_entity.type
_entity.pdbx_description
1 polymer ?
#
loop_
_entity_poly.entity_id
_entity_poly.type
_entity_poly.pdbx_seq_one_letter_code
_entity_poly.pdbx_strand_id
1 'polypeptide(L)'
;PYGDADNIARARNASIDHLDHAGILMSRASKVTLLAPSKLDPAYDPATDPSISVWEVVMHLTRVLAAEGIPAASALLGRVPASIERDLCKELAFLLFSIAEGRKETKLAVEFNALGTAWNEIAAGAATAASRPVQSTIDFEGD
;
A
#
# COMPACT_ATOMS: atom_id res chain seq x y z
N PRO A 1 29.25 11.96 -3.72
CA PRO A 1 28.13 11.66 -4.64
C PRO A 1 28.38 10.35 -5.40
N TYR A 2 27.92 9.21 -4.86
CA TYR A 2 27.76 7.87 -5.49
C TYR A 2 27.24 6.90 -4.40
N GLY A 3 26.08 7.19 -3.79
CA GLY A 3 25.56 6.44 -2.63
C GLY A 3 24.10 5.97 -2.77
N ASP A 4 23.23 6.77 -3.40
CA ASP A 4 21.80 6.46 -3.48
C ASP A 4 21.44 5.45 -4.58
N ALA A 5 22.20 5.41 -5.68
CA ALA A 5 21.86 4.55 -6.82
C ALA A 5 22.02 3.04 -6.51
N ASP A 6 22.99 2.67 -5.67
CA ASP A 6 23.26 1.27 -5.32
C ASP A 6 22.23 0.73 -4.31
N ASN A 7 21.75 1.59 -3.40
CA ASN A 7 20.67 1.25 -2.47
C ASN A 7 19.32 1.10 -3.20
N ILE A 8 19.01 1.99 -4.16
CA ILE A 8 17.79 1.87 -4.98
C ILE A 8 17.86 0.61 -5.86
N ALA A 9 19.03 0.27 -6.41
CA ALA A 9 19.21 -0.95 -7.19
C ALA A 9 19.04 -2.22 -6.35
N ARG A 10 19.56 -2.24 -5.11
CA ARG A 10 19.35 -3.34 -4.16
C ARG A 10 17.90 -3.44 -3.69
N ALA A 11 17.26 -2.33 -3.36
CA ALA A 11 15.85 -2.30 -2.96
C ALA A 11 14.93 -2.75 -4.11
N ARG A 12 15.23 -2.37 -5.36
CA ARG A 12 14.55 -2.88 -6.55
C ARG A 12 14.75 -4.39 -6.74
N ASN A 13 15.97 -4.90 -6.59
CA ASN A 13 16.23 -6.34 -6.73
C ASN A 13 15.56 -7.14 -5.61
N ALA A 14 15.62 -6.67 -4.36
CA ALA A 14 14.91 -7.31 -3.24
C ALA A 14 13.39 -7.30 -3.45
N SER A 15 12.84 -6.20 -3.98
CA SER A 15 11.42 -6.12 -4.33
C SER A 15 11.06 -7.04 -5.50
N ILE A 16 11.91 -7.14 -6.53
CA ILE A 16 11.67 -8.04 -7.68
C ILE A 16 11.73 -9.51 -7.24
N ASP A 17 12.71 -9.89 -6.43
CA ASP A 17 12.82 -11.26 -5.89
C ASP A 17 11.63 -11.59 -4.96
N HIS A 18 11.17 -10.61 -4.17
CA HIS A 18 9.98 -10.79 -3.33
C HIS A 18 8.68 -10.87 -4.14
N LEU A 19 8.59 -10.17 -5.27
CA LEU A 19 7.48 -10.26 -6.24
C LEU A 19 7.46 -11.60 -7.00
N ASP A 20 8.61 -12.24 -7.18
CA ASP A 20 8.73 -13.59 -7.78
C ASP A 20 8.29 -14.66 -6.78
N HIS A 21 8.68 -14.51 -5.50
CA HIS A 21 8.29 -15.43 -4.43
C HIS A 21 6.80 -15.39 -4.08
N ALA A 22 6.15 -14.22 -4.23
CA ALA A 22 4.72 -14.04 -3.99
C ALA A 22 3.82 -14.56 -5.15
N GLY A 23 4.39 -15.14 -6.21
CA GLY A 23 3.64 -15.63 -7.37
C GLY A 23 3.03 -14.53 -8.24
N ILE A 24 3.43 -13.27 -8.03
CA ILE A 24 2.95 -12.09 -8.76
C ILE A 24 3.71 -11.93 -10.10
N LEU A 25 4.91 -12.51 -10.21
CA LEU A 25 5.56 -12.75 -11.48
C LEU A 25 5.19 -14.14 -11.99
N MET A 26 4.20 -14.24 -12.90
CA MET A 26 4.25 -15.31 -13.90
C MET A 26 5.45 -15.02 -14.80
N SER A 27 6.62 -15.49 -14.37
CA SER A 27 7.85 -15.58 -15.14
C SER A 27 7.68 -16.64 -16.24
N ARG A 28 6.77 -16.39 -17.19
CA ARG A 28 6.79 -17.00 -18.52
C ARG A 28 6.42 -15.96 -19.56
N ALA A 29 7.46 -15.47 -20.24
CA ALA A 29 7.41 -14.84 -21.57
C ALA A 29 6.44 -13.65 -21.73
N SER A 30 7.01 -12.44 -21.68
CA SER A 30 6.59 -11.33 -22.55
C SER A 30 5.21 -10.69 -22.30
N LYS A 31 4.86 -10.33 -21.05
CA LYS A 31 4.08 -9.11 -20.72
C LYS A 31 3.84 -9.02 -19.21
N VAL A 32 4.59 -8.16 -18.52
CA VAL A 32 4.24 -7.78 -17.14
C VAL A 32 3.14 -6.73 -17.21
N THR A 33 1.88 -7.15 -17.12
CA THR A 33 0.75 -6.22 -16.97
C THR A 33 0.64 -5.83 -15.50
N LEU A 34 0.70 -4.52 -15.21
CA LEU A 34 0.37 -4.03 -13.88
C LEU A 34 -1.10 -4.36 -13.63
N LEU A 35 -1.40 -5.15 -12.59
CA LEU A 35 -2.79 -5.36 -12.18
C LEU A 35 -3.38 -3.99 -11.80
N ALA A 36 -4.56 -3.65 -12.31
CA ALA A 36 -5.18 -2.38 -11.98
C ALA A 36 -5.75 -2.43 -10.55
N PRO A 37 -5.53 -1.40 -9.69
CA PRO A 37 -6.08 -1.36 -8.33
C PRO A 37 -7.59 -1.56 -8.28
N SER A 38 -8.30 -1.07 -9.29
CA SER A 38 -9.75 -1.23 -9.48
C SER A 38 -10.24 -2.67 -9.66
N LYS A 39 -9.35 -3.66 -9.83
CA LYS A 39 -9.70 -5.09 -9.98
C LYS A 39 -9.57 -5.88 -8.69
N LEU A 40 -9.12 -5.25 -7.61
CA LEU A 40 -8.93 -5.91 -6.32
C LEU A 40 -10.23 -6.02 -5.54
N ASP A 41 -10.27 -7.00 -4.63
CA ASP A 41 -11.42 -7.23 -3.76
C ASP A 41 -11.71 -5.99 -2.88
N PRO A 42 -12.93 -5.43 -2.93
CA PRO A 42 -13.34 -4.36 -2.04
C PRO A 42 -13.33 -4.75 -0.56
N ALA A 43 -13.53 -6.03 -0.23
CA ALA A 43 -13.66 -6.56 1.13
C ALA A 43 -12.33 -7.01 1.77
N TYR A 44 -11.20 -6.71 1.15
CA TYR A 44 -9.88 -7.09 1.66
C TYR A 44 -9.59 -6.57 3.09
N ASP A 45 -9.09 -7.47 3.93
CA ASP A 45 -8.64 -7.17 5.29
C ASP A 45 -7.18 -7.63 5.53
N PRO A 46 -6.21 -6.69 5.61
CA PRO A 46 -4.80 -7.03 5.79
C PRO A 46 -4.50 -7.70 7.13
N ALA A 47 -5.39 -7.59 8.12
CA ALA A 47 -5.20 -8.27 9.41
C ALA A 47 -5.43 -9.78 9.32
N THR A 48 -6.13 -10.24 8.29
CA THR A 48 -6.53 -11.66 8.12
C THR A 48 -5.77 -12.39 7.03
N ASP A 49 -4.90 -11.67 6.30
CA ASP A 49 -4.15 -12.22 5.18
C ASP A 49 -2.82 -12.84 5.65
N PRO A 50 -2.68 -14.18 5.61
CA PRO A 50 -1.46 -14.85 6.04
C PRO A 50 -0.29 -14.68 5.06
N SER A 51 -0.56 -14.21 3.82
CA SER A 51 0.44 -14.04 2.75
C SER A 51 0.68 -12.58 2.40
N ILE A 52 0.25 -11.66 3.27
CA ILE A 52 0.30 -10.22 3.02
C ILE A 52 1.70 -9.75 2.60
N SER A 53 1.72 -8.90 1.58
CA SER A 53 2.92 -8.28 1.04
C SER A 53 2.83 -6.75 0.96
N VAL A 54 3.99 -6.09 0.89
CA VAL A 54 4.12 -4.64 0.61
C VAL A 54 3.35 -4.26 -0.66
N TRP A 55 3.39 -5.12 -1.68
CA TRP A 55 2.67 -4.90 -2.93
C TRP A 55 1.15 -4.88 -2.72
N GLU A 56 0.59 -5.87 -2.02
CA GLU A 56 -0.86 -5.94 -1.77
C GLU A 56 -1.33 -4.72 -0.99
N VAL A 57 -0.57 -4.33 0.03
CA VAL A 57 -0.86 -3.13 0.82
C VAL A 57 -0.91 -1.88 -0.06
N VAL A 58 0.11 -1.64 -0.91
CA VAL A 58 0.13 -0.48 -1.81
C VAL A 58 -1.03 -0.49 -2.79
N MET A 59 -1.34 -1.65 -3.35
CA MET A 59 -2.42 -1.82 -4.32
C MET A 59 -3.79 -1.57 -3.70
N HIS A 60 -4.06 -2.13 -2.52
CA HIS A 60 -5.31 -1.91 -1.80
C HIS A 60 -5.43 -0.48 -1.26
N LEU A 61 -4.35 0.12 -0.75
CA LEU A 61 -4.33 1.53 -0.34
C LEU A 61 -4.63 2.46 -1.52
N THR A 62 -4.06 2.19 -2.69
CA THR A 62 -4.31 2.97 -3.91
C THR A 62 -5.78 2.87 -4.32
N ARG A 63 -6.35 1.65 -4.31
CA ARG A 63 -7.78 1.44 -4.60
C ARG A 63 -8.68 2.19 -3.63
N VAL A 64 -8.46 2.01 -2.33
CA VAL A 64 -9.28 2.62 -1.27
C VAL A 64 -9.15 4.13 -1.29
N LEU A 65 -7.94 4.67 -1.48
CA LEU A 65 -7.75 6.12 -1.61
C LEU A 65 -8.52 6.70 -2.80
N ALA A 66 -8.48 6.03 -3.96
CA ALA A 66 -9.19 6.50 -5.15
C ALA A 66 -10.72 6.40 -5.02
N ALA A 67 -11.23 5.42 -4.28
CA ALA A 67 -12.66 5.18 -4.14
C ALA A 67 -13.31 5.92 -2.96
N GLU A 68 -12.60 6.00 -1.84
CA GLU A 68 -13.17 6.34 -0.52
C GLU A 68 -12.36 7.43 0.21
N GLY A 69 -11.19 7.80 -0.31
CA GLY A 69 -10.37 8.88 0.20
C GLY A 69 -9.47 8.52 1.39
N ILE A 70 -8.83 9.55 1.94
CA ILE A 70 -7.80 9.44 2.97
C ILE A 70 -8.28 8.76 4.26
N PRO A 71 -9.50 9.04 4.80
CA PRO A 71 -9.95 8.40 6.03
C PRO A 71 -10.03 6.87 5.93
N ALA A 72 -10.56 6.36 4.81
CA ALA A 72 -10.67 4.92 4.56
C ALA A 72 -9.30 4.27 4.35
N ALA A 73 -8.40 4.93 3.60
CA ALA A 73 -7.03 4.46 3.42
C ALA A 73 -6.26 4.43 4.75
N SER A 74 -6.49 5.40 5.63
CA SER A 74 -5.91 5.45 6.98
C SER A 74 -6.39 4.28 7.85
N ALA A 75 -7.69 3.97 7.79
CA ALA A 75 -8.26 2.83 8.51
C ALA A 75 -7.72 1.49 7.98
N LEU A 76 -7.50 1.36 6.67
CA LEU A 76 -6.84 0.19 6.08
C LEU A 76 -5.39 0.07 6.56
N LEU A 77 -4.60 1.15 6.47
CA LEU A 77 -3.20 1.16 6.92
C LEU A 77 -3.07 0.87 8.43
N GLY A 78 -4.06 1.27 9.23
CA GLY A 78 -4.12 0.96 10.66
C GLY A 78 -4.27 -0.53 10.97
N ARG A 79 -4.82 -1.32 10.04
CA ARG A 79 -4.97 -2.78 10.14
C ARG A 79 -3.78 -3.56 9.57
N VAL A 80 -2.86 -2.89 8.88
CA VAL A 80 -1.66 -3.53 8.33
C VAL A 80 -0.73 -3.96 9.49
N PRO A 81 -0.33 -5.25 9.55
CA PRO A 81 0.54 -5.75 10.61
C PRO A 81 1.92 -5.10 10.57
N ALA A 82 2.57 -5.02 11.74
CA ALA A 82 3.89 -4.40 11.89
C ALA A 82 5.01 -5.15 11.13
N SER A 83 4.76 -6.38 10.67
CA SER A 83 5.66 -7.12 9.79
C SER A 83 5.82 -6.48 8.41
N ILE A 84 4.89 -5.62 8.01
CA ILE A 84 4.98 -4.85 6.76
C ILE A 84 5.54 -3.46 7.06
N GLU A 85 6.73 -3.20 6.51
CA GLU A 85 7.39 -1.91 6.66
C GLU A 85 6.67 -0.83 5.84
N ARG A 86 6.14 0.17 6.54
CA ARG A 86 5.37 1.27 5.93
C ARG A 86 6.22 2.12 4.98
N ASP A 87 7.49 2.31 5.28
CA ASP A 87 8.39 3.08 4.41
C ASP A 87 8.61 2.37 3.06
N LEU A 88 8.71 1.02 3.05
CA LEU A 88 8.78 0.24 1.81
C LEU A 88 7.51 0.38 0.97
N CYS A 89 6.33 0.47 1.59
CA CYS A 89 5.08 0.73 0.88
C CYS A 89 5.09 2.11 0.19
N LYS A 90 5.59 3.14 0.88
CA LYS A 90 5.71 4.49 0.32
C LYS A 90 6.68 4.52 -0.87
N GLU A 91 7.85 3.92 -0.71
CA GLU A 91 8.85 3.82 -1.78
C GLU A 91 8.30 3.06 -2.98
N LEU A 92 7.59 1.96 -2.75
CA LEU A 92 6.95 1.18 -3.81
C LEU A 92 5.87 1.99 -4.55
N ALA A 93 5.08 2.81 -3.86
CA ALA A 93 4.11 3.69 -4.52
C ALA A 93 4.78 4.66 -5.51
N PHE A 94 5.89 5.29 -5.13
CA PHE A 94 6.65 6.17 -6.03
C PHE A 94 7.31 5.40 -7.18
N LEU A 95 7.83 4.20 -6.93
CA LEU A 95 8.37 3.34 -7.98
C LEU A 95 7.29 2.97 -9.01
N LEU A 96 6.11 2.58 -8.54
CA LEU A 96 4.97 2.23 -9.41
C LEU A 96 4.47 3.44 -10.21
N PHE A 97 4.47 4.62 -9.62
CA PHE A 97 4.23 5.88 -10.33
C PHE A 97 5.23 6.05 -11.49
N SER A 98 6.54 6.00 -11.23
CA SER A 98 7.57 6.16 -12.27
C SER A 98 7.47 5.09 -13.37
N ILE A 99 7.14 3.85 -13.01
CA ILE A 99 6.92 2.77 -13.98
C ILE A 99 5.68 3.06 -14.85
N ALA A 100 4.58 3.50 -14.24
CA ALA A 100 3.35 3.83 -14.97
C ALA A 100 3.56 5.02 -15.92
N GLU A 101 4.31 6.04 -15.50
CA GLU A 101 4.70 7.17 -16.36
C GLU A 101 5.53 6.70 -17.57
N GLY A 102 6.55 5.88 -17.35
CA GLY A 102 7.38 5.32 -18.42
C GLY A 102 6.57 4.47 -19.42
N ARG A 103 5.48 3.87 -18.96
CA ARG A 103 4.55 3.07 -19.78
C ARG A 103 3.43 3.89 -20.41
N LYS A 104 3.33 5.18 -20.13
CA LYS A 104 2.23 6.07 -20.54
C LYS A 104 0.85 5.60 -20.03
N GLU A 105 0.83 4.88 -18.92
CA GLU A 105 -0.40 4.45 -18.23
C GLU A 105 -0.88 5.58 -17.32
N THR A 106 -1.39 6.66 -17.92
CA THR A 106 -1.68 7.93 -17.22
C THR A 106 -2.57 7.75 -15.99
N LYS A 107 -3.59 6.91 -16.09
CA LYS A 107 -4.51 6.67 -14.97
C LYS A 107 -3.79 6.05 -13.76
N LEU A 108 -2.98 5.02 -13.99
CA LEU A 108 -2.22 4.37 -12.92
C LEU A 108 -1.17 5.31 -12.32
N ALA A 109 -0.50 6.11 -13.15
CA ALA A 109 0.45 7.11 -12.68
C ALA A 109 -0.22 8.10 -11.73
N VAL A 110 -1.40 8.62 -12.08
CA VAL A 110 -2.17 9.52 -11.21
C VAL A 110 -2.54 8.84 -9.89
N GLU A 111 -3.04 7.61 -9.93
CA GLU A 111 -3.46 6.87 -8.73
C GLU A 111 -2.28 6.59 -7.77
N PHE A 112 -1.13 6.12 -8.28
CA PHE A 112 0.05 5.86 -7.45
C PHE A 112 0.70 7.15 -6.93
N ASN A 113 0.74 8.21 -7.73
CA ASN A 113 1.23 9.51 -7.28
C ASN A 113 0.35 10.09 -6.17
N ALA A 114 -0.97 9.93 -6.28
CA ALA A 114 -1.91 10.35 -5.24
C ALA A 114 -1.62 9.64 -3.90
N LEU A 115 -1.35 8.33 -3.93
CA LEU A 115 -0.97 7.58 -2.73
C LEU A 115 0.34 8.09 -2.13
N GLY A 116 1.40 8.25 -2.94
CA GLY A 116 2.69 8.76 -2.46
C GLY A 116 2.58 10.17 -1.85
N THR A 117 1.75 11.03 -2.44
CA THR A 117 1.49 12.40 -1.98
C THR A 117 0.73 12.42 -0.65
N ALA A 118 -0.33 11.62 -0.54
CA ALA A 118 -1.19 11.55 0.65
C ALA A 118 -0.59 10.70 1.79
N TRP A 119 0.57 10.06 1.58
CA TRP A 119 1.10 9.03 2.47
C TRP A 119 1.22 9.47 3.93
N ASN A 120 1.79 10.66 4.17
CA ASN A 120 2.04 11.13 5.54
C ASN A 120 0.72 11.39 6.29
N GLU A 121 -0.31 11.88 5.58
CA GLU A 121 -1.64 12.10 6.16
C GLU A 121 -2.33 10.77 6.47
N ILE A 122 -2.24 9.80 5.55
CA ILE A 122 -2.75 8.44 5.73
C ILE A 122 -2.07 7.76 6.94
N ALA A 123 -0.74 7.87 7.05
CA ALA A 123 0.03 7.29 8.15
C ALA A 123 -0.31 7.92 9.51
N ALA A 124 -0.49 9.25 9.56
CA ALA A 124 -0.92 9.95 10.77
C ALA A 124 -2.35 9.55 11.18
N GLY A 125 -3.27 9.45 10.21
CA GLY A 125 -4.64 8.98 10.44
C GLY A 125 -4.66 7.54 10.98
N ALA A 126 -3.82 6.66 10.44
CA ALA A 126 -3.69 5.27 10.87
C ALA A 126 -3.22 5.14 12.33
N ALA A 127 -2.24 5.94 12.74
CA ALA A 127 -1.76 5.98 14.13
C ALA A 127 -2.85 6.47 15.10
N THR A 128 -3.68 7.42 14.66
CA THR A 128 -4.79 7.96 15.46
C THR A 128 -5.94 6.98 15.60
N ALA A 129 -6.26 6.24 14.52
CA ALA A 129 -7.29 5.21 14.53
C ALA A 129 -6.92 4.02 15.45
N ALA A 130 -5.65 3.61 15.47
CA ALA A 130 -5.15 2.59 16.40
C ALA A 130 -5.20 3.05 17.87
N SER A 131 -5.16 4.38 18.11
CA SER A 131 -5.14 4.98 19.44
C SER A 131 -6.53 5.31 20.01
N ARG A 132 -7.61 5.08 19.25
CA ARG A 132 -8.98 5.21 19.78
C ARG A 132 -9.37 3.88 20.42
N PRO A 133 -9.29 3.71 21.76
CA PRO A 133 -10.01 2.62 22.38
C PRO A 133 -11.48 2.80 22.03
N VAL A 134 -12.15 1.71 21.64
CA VAL A 134 -13.61 1.65 21.58
C VAL A 134 -14.14 2.30 22.85
N GLN A 135 -14.73 3.48 22.72
CA GLN A 135 -15.29 4.19 23.86
C GLN A 135 -16.53 3.41 24.25
N SER A 136 -16.30 2.39 25.09
CA SER A 136 -17.35 1.61 25.73
C SER A 136 -18.15 2.63 26.51
N THR A 137 -19.40 2.81 26.10
CA THR A 137 -20.35 3.67 26.76
C THR A 137 -20.53 3.10 28.17
N ILE A 138 -19.86 3.71 29.15
CA ILE A 138 -20.08 3.36 30.55
C ILE A 138 -21.42 3.99 30.89
N ASP A 139 -22.47 3.17 30.80
CA ASP A 139 -23.80 3.51 31.29
C ASP A 139 -23.69 3.66 32.82
N PHE A 140 -23.78 4.90 33.29
CA PHE A 140 -23.87 5.20 34.71
C PHE A 140 -25.33 4.98 35.11
N GLU A 141 -25.66 3.74 35.45
CA GLU A 141 -26.92 3.42 36.12
C GLU A 141 -26.80 3.94 37.56
N GLY A 142 -27.48 5.06 37.83
CA GLY A 142 -27.50 5.72 39.13
C GLY A 142 -28.39 4.99 40.13
N ASP A 143 -27.88 4.88 41.36
CA ASP A 143 -28.62 4.54 42.59
C ASP A 143 -29.49 5.72 43.05
#